data_AF-A0A564Z0Q4-F1
#
_entry.id   AF-A0A564Z0Q4-F1
#
_cell.length_a   1.000
_cell.length_b   1.000
_cell.length_c   1.000
_cell.angle_alpha   90.00
_cell.angle_beta   90.00
_cell.angle_gamma   90.00
#
_symmetry.space_group_name_H-M   'P 1'
#
loop_
_entity.id
_entity.type
_entity.pdbx_description
1 polymer ?
#
loop_
_entity_poly.entity_id
_entity_poly.type
_entity_poly.pdbx_seq_one_letter_code
_entity_poly.pdbx_strand_id
1 'polypeptide(L)'
;MVFCAKICGSSFLTGGVPVQLSLLRQLGKLTKFVYPWMNRRKPYWVDQKADPNLNEDVTPENAEFLAADREENFVNRFTGKSIMNETNRPWLPMETQRCGLVGLKLGIYPMWTKDGRKVNCTILQIPDNHAMRYVPPSDLDKYLSLKDPRGYWLTNRHVPSWVNQRRWGLQLVGAMSADPAEFTPEWCGLFTSLGIPPKRKISRFLVSPDAALEPGTPLTINHFRVGDYIDVTARTINRGFQGVIERWGMSGGPAAHGSTKFHRRIGSLAGAGVSRLLLVIRTFCEGLCGYLYAVYD
;
A
#
# COMPACT_ATOMS: atom_id res chain seq x y z
N MET A 1 8.11 2.85 3.12
CA MET A 1 7.45 1.61 2.60
C MET A 1 6.22 1.39 3.48
N VAL A 2 5.03 1.25 2.88
CA VAL A 2 3.76 1.15 3.62
C VAL A 2 3.34 -0.31 3.69
N PHE A 3 3.11 -0.81 4.91
CA PHE A 3 2.87 -2.21 5.25
C PHE A 3 1.41 -2.41 5.65
N CYS A 4 0.91 -3.62 5.47
CA CYS A 4 -0.44 -4.05 5.78
C CYS A 4 -0.33 -5.27 6.71
N ALA A 5 -0.76 -5.15 7.96
CA ALA A 5 -0.56 -6.13 9.04
C ALA A 5 -1.91 -6.73 9.49
N LYS A 6 -2.06 -8.05 9.57
CA LYS A 6 -3.29 -8.76 9.98
C LYS A 6 -3.02 -9.67 11.19
N ILE A 7 -3.92 -9.70 12.20
CA ILE A 7 -3.75 -10.52 13.42
C ILE A 7 -5.06 -11.19 13.87
N CYS A 8 -4.94 -12.33 14.54
CA CYS A 8 -5.94 -13.02 15.38
C CYS A 8 -5.68 -12.77 16.90
N GLY A 9 -6.58 -12.14 17.67
CA GLY A 9 -6.46 -12.04 19.16
C GLY A 9 -6.75 -10.67 19.81
N SER A 10 -7.46 -10.64 20.96
CA SER A 10 -8.40 -9.58 21.44
C SER A 10 -7.85 -8.40 22.29
N SER A 11 -8.77 -7.64 22.93
CA SER A 11 -8.84 -6.56 23.99
C SER A 11 -7.84 -5.42 24.24
N PHE A 12 -8.48 -4.28 24.60
CA PHE A 12 -8.12 -2.86 24.56
C PHE A 12 -7.74 -2.22 25.92
N LEU A 13 -6.90 -1.18 25.89
CA LEU A 13 -6.88 -0.06 26.85
C LEU A 13 -6.42 1.24 26.15
N THR A 14 -6.94 2.39 26.60
CA THR A 14 -6.87 3.72 25.94
C THR A 14 -5.85 4.67 26.57
N GLY A 15 -5.14 5.44 25.75
CA GLY A 15 -4.34 6.59 26.19
C GLY A 15 -3.79 7.37 24.99
N GLY A 16 -4.24 8.61 24.81
CA GLY A 16 -3.83 9.49 23.70
C GLY A 16 -2.70 10.43 24.11
N VAL A 17 -1.77 10.69 23.19
CA VAL A 17 -0.74 11.73 23.30
C VAL A 17 -0.74 12.52 21.99
N PRO A 18 -0.71 13.87 22.03
CA PRO A 18 -0.70 14.69 20.83
C PRO A 18 0.67 14.63 20.15
N VAL A 19 0.68 14.54 18.81
CA VAL A 19 1.90 14.48 18.00
C VAL A 19 2.16 15.85 17.36
N GLN A 20 3.30 16.43 17.68
CA GLN A 20 3.82 17.66 17.08
C GLN A 20 4.47 17.33 15.72
N LEU A 21 3.99 17.97 14.65
CA LEU A 21 4.52 17.83 13.30
C LEU A 21 5.60 18.90 13.07
N SER A 22 6.87 18.54 13.22
CA SER A 22 7.95 19.34 12.67
C SER A 22 8.96 18.47 11.94
N LEU A 23 9.28 18.91 10.73
CA LEU A 23 10.30 18.40 9.80
C LEU A 23 9.88 17.22 8.90
N LEU A 24 9.05 17.50 7.89
CA LEU A 24 9.03 16.71 6.65
C LEU A 24 9.91 17.38 5.59
N ARG A 25 11.08 16.78 5.36
CA ARG A 25 11.97 17.04 4.22
C ARG A 25 11.21 16.94 2.90
N GLN A 26 11.26 18.01 2.12
CA GLN A 26 10.88 18.03 0.71
C GLN A 26 11.74 17.02 -0.08
N LEU A 27 11.11 16.04 -0.70
CA LEU A 27 11.75 15.16 -1.69
C LEU A 27 10.87 15.05 -2.95
N GLY A 28 11.35 15.70 -4.02
CA GLY A 28 11.22 15.21 -5.40
C GLY A 28 9.99 15.67 -6.20
N LYS A 29 10.03 16.88 -6.78
CA LYS A 29 9.23 17.21 -7.97
C LYS A 29 9.83 16.46 -9.17
N LEU A 30 9.04 15.64 -9.86
CA LEU A 30 9.41 15.06 -11.15
C LEU A 30 9.52 16.20 -12.17
N THR A 31 10.74 16.65 -12.45
CA THR A 31 10.99 17.62 -13.52
C THR A 31 10.70 16.94 -14.86
N LYS A 32 9.61 17.38 -15.51
CA LYS A 32 9.29 17.04 -16.89
C LYS A 32 10.49 17.45 -17.76
N PHE A 33 11.14 16.49 -18.42
CA PHE A 33 12.21 16.78 -19.37
C PHE A 33 11.56 17.42 -20.61
N VAL A 34 11.64 18.74 -20.74
CA VAL A 34 11.08 19.48 -21.89
C VAL A 34 12.17 19.62 -22.94
N TYR A 35 11.98 18.99 -24.10
CA TYR A 35 12.93 19.09 -25.20
C TYR A 35 12.97 20.52 -25.80
N PRO A 36 14.14 21.04 -26.21
CA PRO A 36 14.31 22.45 -26.62
C PRO A 36 13.42 22.89 -27.79
N TRP A 37 13.04 21.99 -28.70
CA TRP A 37 12.20 22.30 -29.87
C TRP A 37 10.69 22.24 -29.59
N MET A 38 10.27 21.71 -28.44
CA MET A 38 8.87 21.76 -27.97
C MET A 38 8.55 23.06 -27.22
N ASN A 39 9.56 23.90 -26.97
CA ASN A 39 9.40 25.19 -26.29
C ASN A 39 9.01 26.30 -27.27
N ARG A 40 7.97 26.08 -28.09
CA ARG A 40 7.31 27.20 -28.78
C ARG A 40 6.41 27.87 -27.76
N ARG A 41 6.66 29.16 -27.45
CA ARG A 41 5.66 29.96 -26.73
C ARG A 41 4.35 29.82 -27.50
N LYS A 42 3.28 29.45 -26.80
CA LYS A 42 1.96 29.38 -27.41
C LYS A 42 1.68 30.74 -28.08
N PRO A 43 1.11 30.78 -29.29
CA PRO A 43 0.78 32.04 -29.93
C PRO A 43 -0.16 32.85 -29.03
N TYR A 44 -0.06 34.18 -29.07
CA TYR A 44 -0.70 35.08 -28.09
C TYR A 44 -2.23 35.00 -28.07
N TRP A 45 -2.86 34.51 -29.14
CA TRP A 45 -4.31 34.29 -29.24
C TRP A 45 -4.78 32.96 -28.61
N VAL A 46 -3.86 32.14 -28.11
CA VAL A 46 -4.20 30.91 -27.37
C VAL A 46 -4.30 31.29 -25.90
N ASP A 47 -5.51 31.25 -25.37
CA ASP A 47 -5.76 31.45 -23.95
C ASP A 47 -4.89 30.50 -23.13
N GLN A 48 -4.01 31.09 -22.33
CA GLN A 48 -3.21 30.35 -21.38
C GLN A 48 -4.10 30.06 -20.18
N LYS A 49 -4.54 28.81 -20.04
CA LYS A 49 -5.10 28.36 -18.78
C LYS A 49 -4.00 28.43 -17.74
N ALA A 50 -4.22 29.20 -16.67
CA ALA A 50 -3.34 29.20 -15.51
C ALA A 50 -3.08 27.75 -15.07
N ASP A 51 -1.83 27.42 -14.79
CA ASP A 51 -1.53 26.09 -14.26
C ASP A 51 -2.17 25.99 -12.87
N PRO A 52 -3.11 25.07 -12.62
CA PRO A 52 -3.83 25.01 -11.34
C PRO A 52 -2.93 24.67 -10.14
N ASN A 53 -1.68 24.30 -10.41
CA ASN A 53 -0.67 23.97 -9.40
C ASN A 53 0.32 25.13 -9.15
N LEU A 54 0.25 26.22 -9.91
CA LEU A 54 1.09 27.39 -9.78
C LEU A 54 0.29 28.51 -9.09
N ASN A 55 0.72 28.85 -7.88
CA ASN A 55 0.11 29.92 -7.08
C ASN A 55 0.75 31.27 -7.45
N GLU A 56 0.58 31.71 -8.70
CA GLU A 56 1.16 32.98 -9.17
C GLU A 56 0.50 34.21 -8.50
N ASP A 57 -0.77 34.09 -8.13
CA ASP A 57 -1.58 35.19 -7.60
C ASP A 57 -1.66 35.24 -6.05
N VAL A 58 -0.93 34.37 -5.34
CA VAL A 58 -0.99 34.29 -3.87
C VAL A 58 0.14 35.09 -3.25
N THR A 59 -0.19 36.17 -2.54
CA THR A 59 0.77 36.95 -1.74
C THR A 59 1.33 36.09 -0.59
N PRO A 60 2.55 36.37 -0.08
CA PRO A 60 3.12 35.60 1.03
C PRO A 60 2.23 35.62 2.28
N GLU A 61 1.62 36.77 2.59
CA GLU A 61 0.67 36.92 3.70
C GLU A 61 -0.57 36.03 3.52
N ASN A 62 -1.13 35.97 2.30
CA ASN A 62 -2.26 35.10 2.00
C ASN A 62 -1.86 33.62 2.06
N ALA A 63 -0.64 33.28 1.68
CA ALA A 63 -0.13 31.90 1.78
C ALA A 63 -0.03 31.44 3.23
N GLU A 64 0.48 32.30 4.12
CA GLU A 64 0.55 32.05 5.57
C GLU A 64 -0.85 31.91 6.17
N PHE A 65 -1.77 32.82 5.82
CA PHE A 65 -3.15 32.75 6.23
C PHE A 65 -3.83 31.44 5.80
N LEU A 66 -3.67 31.03 4.53
CA LEU A 66 -4.22 29.78 4.02
C LEU A 66 -3.59 28.56 4.67
N ALA A 67 -2.31 28.61 5.07
CA ALA A 67 -1.68 27.53 5.81
C ALA A 67 -2.26 27.40 7.23
N ALA A 68 -2.43 28.53 7.93
CA ALA A 68 -3.04 28.56 9.26
C ALA A 68 -4.51 28.09 9.24
N ASP A 69 -5.31 28.61 8.30
CA ASP A 69 -6.70 28.19 8.11
C ASP A 69 -6.81 26.69 7.79
N ARG A 70 -5.86 26.14 7.01
CA ARG A 70 -5.81 24.69 6.74
C ARG A 70 -5.58 23.90 8.01
N GLU A 71 -4.60 24.27 8.84
CA GLU A 71 -4.32 23.57 10.10
C GLU A 71 -5.53 23.61 11.04
N GLU A 72 -6.14 24.78 11.21
CA GLU A 72 -7.29 24.98 12.10
C GLU A 72 -8.55 24.26 11.59
N ASN A 73 -8.91 24.42 10.31
CA ASN A 73 -10.05 23.74 9.71
C ASN A 73 -9.86 22.22 9.68
N PHE A 74 -8.63 21.74 9.49
CA PHE A 74 -8.34 20.31 9.48
C PHE A 74 -8.56 19.69 10.87
N VAL A 75 -8.12 20.35 11.93
CA VAL A 75 -8.41 19.91 13.30
C VAL A 75 -9.93 19.97 13.54
N ASN A 76 -10.59 21.10 13.26
CA ASN A 76 -11.98 21.30 13.65
C ASN A 76 -13.00 20.49 12.82
N ARG A 77 -12.79 20.28 11.52
CA ARG A 77 -13.74 19.54 10.65
C ARG A 77 -13.75 18.04 10.89
N PHE A 78 -12.64 17.49 11.38
CA PHE A 78 -12.45 16.05 11.53
C PHE A 78 -12.42 15.59 12.98
N THR A 79 -12.51 16.53 13.93
CA THR A 79 -12.75 16.23 15.34
C THR A 79 -14.23 15.87 15.52
N GLY A 80 -14.58 14.62 15.22
CA GLY A 80 -15.71 13.94 15.87
C GLY A 80 -16.77 13.32 14.95
N LYS A 81 -16.95 12.01 15.13
CA LYS A 81 -18.14 11.39 15.73
C LYS A 81 -17.71 10.02 16.27
N SER A 82 -17.66 9.85 17.58
CA SER A 82 -17.60 8.52 18.19
C SER A 82 -18.93 7.84 17.93
N ILE A 83 -19.05 7.13 16.82
CA ILE A 83 -20.21 6.29 16.56
C ILE A 83 -20.02 5.03 17.42
N MET A 84 -20.45 5.14 18.67
CA MET A 84 -20.41 4.07 19.65
C MET A 84 -21.72 3.29 19.56
N ASN A 85 -21.88 2.50 18.51
CA ASN A 85 -22.80 1.37 18.51
C ASN A 85 -21.98 0.08 18.34
N GLU A 86 -21.03 -0.14 19.26
CA GLU A 86 -20.30 -1.40 19.31
C GLU A 86 -21.26 -2.53 19.72
N THR A 87 -21.84 -3.19 18.72
CA THR A 87 -22.40 -4.53 18.93
C THR A 87 -21.24 -5.48 19.15
N ASN A 88 -20.81 -5.61 20.42
CA ASN A 88 -19.74 -6.51 20.80
C ASN A 88 -20.18 -7.96 20.52
N ARG A 89 -19.71 -8.49 19.38
CA ARG A 89 -19.88 -9.89 19.02
C ARG A 89 -18.71 -10.71 19.59
N PRO A 90 -18.95 -11.92 20.08
CA PRO A 90 -17.88 -12.79 20.54
C PRO A 90 -16.97 -13.17 19.36
N TRP A 91 -15.67 -13.24 19.63
CA TRP A 91 -14.72 -13.76 18.65
C TRP A 91 -14.88 -15.28 18.53
N LEU A 92 -15.08 -15.77 17.31
CA LEU A 92 -15.14 -17.20 17.00
C LEU A 92 -13.86 -17.61 16.24
N PRO A 93 -13.11 -18.60 16.74
CA PRO A 93 -11.93 -19.12 16.05
C PRO A 93 -12.27 -19.56 14.61
N MET A 94 -11.37 -19.28 13.66
CA MET A 94 -11.45 -19.71 12.25
C MET A 94 -12.62 -19.15 11.42
N GLU A 95 -13.61 -18.52 12.05
CA GLU A 95 -14.76 -17.90 11.37
C GLU A 95 -14.63 -16.37 11.34
N THR A 96 -14.28 -15.78 12.48
CA THR A 96 -14.15 -14.33 12.59
C THR A 96 -12.78 -13.87 12.16
N GLN A 97 -12.76 -12.84 11.33
CA GLN A 97 -11.54 -12.24 10.79
C GLN A 97 -11.66 -10.73 10.80
N ARG A 98 -10.84 -10.07 11.64
CA ARG A 98 -10.82 -8.62 11.78
C ARG A 98 -10.03 -7.91 10.69
N CYS A 99 -10.24 -6.60 10.57
CA CYS A 99 -9.41 -5.74 9.74
C CYS A 99 -7.97 -5.68 10.26
N GLY A 100 -7.03 -5.31 9.41
CA GLY A 100 -5.66 -5.04 9.82
C GLY A 100 -5.35 -3.56 9.90
N LEU A 101 -4.07 -3.24 10.11
CA LEU A 101 -3.55 -1.87 10.13
C LEU A 101 -2.60 -1.62 8.98
N VAL A 102 -2.44 -0.34 8.65
CA VAL A 102 -1.47 0.12 7.67
C VAL A 102 -0.36 0.91 8.40
N GLY A 103 0.89 0.54 8.17
CA GLY A 103 2.04 1.07 8.92
C GLY A 103 3.21 1.50 8.05
N LEU A 104 4.16 2.22 8.64
CA LEU A 104 5.42 2.66 8.03
C LEU A 104 6.58 1.91 8.67
N LYS A 105 7.44 1.27 7.86
CA LYS A 105 8.71 0.72 8.38
C LYS A 105 9.69 1.86 8.64
N LEU A 106 10.05 2.01 9.91
CA LEU A 106 11.10 2.93 10.35
C LEU A 106 12.48 2.30 10.17
N GLY A 107 12.64 1.05 10.59
CA GLY A 107 13.95 0.40 10.56
C GLY A 107 13.94 -1.00 11.16
N ILE A 108 15.15 -1.53 11.35
CA ILE A 108 15.39 -2.79 12.04
C ILE A 108 16.20 -2.47 13.29
N TYR A 109 15.76 -2.98 14.43
CA TYR A 109 16.37 -2.76 15.72
C TYR A 109 16.61 -4.11 16.41
N PRO A 110 17.82 -4.38 16.93
CA PRO A 110 18.08 -5.61 17.66
C PRO A 110 17.52 -5.54 19.09
N MET A 111 16.71 -6.52 19.46
CA MET A 111 16.24 -6.71 20.83
C MET A 111 16.87 -7.97 21.44
N TRP A 112 17.00 -7.98 22.76
CA TRP A 112 17.56 -9.11 23.50
C TRP A 112 16.46 -9.79 24.30
N THR A 113 16.37 -11.11 24.16
CA THR A 113 15.46 -11.93 24.98
C THR A 113 16.08 -12.10 26.37
N LYS A 114 15.26 -12.42 27.38
CA LYS A 114 15.73 -12.74 28.74
C LYS A 114 16.81 -13.85 28.74
N ASP A 115 16.74 -14.75 27.76
CA ASP A 115 17.71 -15.85 27.56
C ASP A 115 19.06 -15.40 26.99
N GLY A 116 19.26 -14.11 26.72
CA GLY A 116 20.48 -13.58 26.12
C GLY A 116 20.56 -13.74 24.59
N ARG A 117 19.49 -14.23 23.93
CA ARG A 117 19.43 -14.33 22.47
C ARG A 117 19.10 -12.97 21.84
N LYS A 118 19.92 -12.54 20.87
CA LYS A 118 19.65 -11.38 20.01
C LYS A 118 18.62 -11.72 18.92
N VAL A 119 17.58 -10.90 18.80
CA VAL A 119 16.53 -11.00 17.78
C VAL A 119 16.46 -9.67 17.02
N ASN A 120 16.54 -9.72 15.69
CA ASN A 120 16.39 -8.52 14.86
C ASN A 120 14.91 -8.25 14.63
N CYS A 121 14.41 -7.14 15.16
CA CYS A 121 13.00 -6.78 15.09
C CYS A 121 12.80 -5.60 14.14
N THR A 122 11.73 -5.63 13.33
CA THR A 122 11.39 -4.48 12.47
C THR A 122 10.47 -3.54 13.23
N ILE A 123 10.83 -2.25 13.30
CA ILE A 123 9.99 -1.23 13.91
C ILE A 123 9.00 -0.71 12.85
N LEU A 124 7.71 -0.89 13.12
CA LEU A 124 6.61 -0.39 12.31
C LEU A 124 5.87 0.71 13.09
N GLN A 125 5.83 1.92 12.55
CA GLN A 125 5.00 3.00 13.08
C GLN A 125 3.60 2.89 12.48
N ILE A 126 2.57 2.98 13.31
CA ILE A 126 1.19 3.09 12.87
C ILE A 126 0.83 4.58 12.84
N PRO A 127 0.76 5.22 11.66
CA PRO A 127 0.26 6.58 11.54
C PRO A 127 -1.27 6.60 11.73
N ASP A 128 -1.86 7.78 11.58
CA ASP A 128 -3.29 7.95 11.67
C ASP A 128 -4.05 7.11 10.62
N ASN A 129 -4.74 6.07 11.12
CA ASN A 129 -5.52 5.11 10.35
C ASN A 129 -7.00 5.24 10.66
N HIS A 130 -7.84 5.11 9.65
CA HIS A 130 -9.28 5.15 9.80
C HIS A 130 -9.95 4.07 8.94
N ALA A 131 -10.97 3.43 9.49
CA ALA A 131 -11.89 2.60 8.72
C ALA A 131 -12.68 3.50 7.76
N MET A 132 -12.66 3.16 6.48
CA MET A 132 -13.43 3.84 5.45
C MET A 132 -14.68 3.01 5.14
N ARG A 133 -14.86 2.59 3.89
CA ARG A 133 -16.03 1.84 3.46
C ARG A 133 -15.91 0.35 3.75
N TYR A 134 -17.00 -0.25 4.23
CA TYR A 134 -17.22 -1.68 4.22
C TYR A 134 -18.04 -2.09 2.98
N VAL A 135 -17.66 -3.20 2.34
CA VAL A 135 -18.40 -3.82 1.25
C VAL A 135 -18.81 -5.23 1.71
N PRO A 136 -20.11 -5.55 1.77
CA PRO A 136 -20.56 -6.87 2.17
C PRO A 136 -20.18 -7.92 1.11
N PRO A 137 -20.13 -9.22 1.48
CA PRO A 137 -19.74 -10.28 0.56
C PRO A 137 -20.65 -10.39 -0.69
N SER A 138 -21.92 -10.01 -0.58
CA SER A 138 -22.88 -9.99 -1.68
C SER A 138 -22.50 -9.02 -2.80
N ASP A 139 -21.85 -7.91 -2.45
CA ASP A 139 -21.52 -6.81 -3.35
C ASP A 139 -20.12 -6.92 -3.93
N LEU A 140 -19.35 -7.94 -3.54
CA LEU A 140 -17.96 -8.10 -3.93
C LEU A 140 -17.78 -8.33 -5.44
N ASP A 141 -18.77 -8.94 -6.10
CA ASP A 141 -18.80 -9.20 -7.55
C ASP A 141 -18.74 -7.92 -8.40
N LYS A 142 -19.12 -6.77 -7.83
CA LYS A 142 -19.05 -5.46 -8.51
C LYS A 142 -17.60 -5.06 -8.81
N TYR A 143 -16.65 -5.59 -8.05
CA TYR A 143 -15.23 -5.31 -8.25
C TYR A 143 -14.62 -6.27 -9.27
N LEU A 144 -14.36 -5.75 -10.47
CA LEU A 144 -13.78 -6.49 -11.61
C LEU A 144 -12.50 -7.27 -11.26
N SER A 145 -11.71 -6.77 -10.29
CA SER A 145 -10.48 -7.41 -9.82
C SER A 145 -10.68 -8.69 -9.00
N LEU A 146 -11.88 -8.90 -8.47
CA LEU A 146 -12.28 -10.10 -7.73
C LEU A 146 -13.17 -11.03 -8.56
N LYS A 147 -13.90 -10.48 -9.53
CA LYS A 147 -14.78 -11.24 -10.42
C LYS A 147 -14.00 -12.27 -11.27
N ASP A 148 -12.81 -11.88 -11.75
CA ASP A 148 -11.92 -12.75 -12.54
C ASP A 148 -10.46 -12.63 -12.07
N PRO A 149 -10.02 -13.41 -11.06
CA PRO A 149 -8.64 -13.33 -10.57
C PRO A 149 -7.68 -13.76 -11.68
N ARG A 150 -6.83 -12.83 -12.14
CA ARG A 150 -6.15 -12.94 -13.44
C ARG A 150 -5.19 -14.12 -13.68
N GLY A 151 -4.95 -14.95 -12.66
CA GLY A 151 -4.06 -16.11 -12.72
C GLY A 151 -4.75 -17.46 -12.91
N TYR A 152 -6.05 -17.60 -12.66
CA TYR A 152 -6.67 -18.93 -12.54
C TYR A 152 -7.16 -19.51 -13.88
N TRP A 153 -7.56 -18.67 -14.85
CA TRP A 153 -7.98 -19.15 -16.18
C TRP A 153 -6.82 -19.67 -17.03
N LEU A 154 -5.59 -19.16 -16.83
CA LEU A 154 -4.40 -19.57 -17.60
C LEU A 154 -3.86 -20.94 -17.16
N THR A 155 -4.24 -21.41 -15.97
CA THR A 155 -3.72 -22.65 -15.38
C THR A 155 -4.79 -23.73 -15.18
N ASN A 156 -6.03 -23.52 -15.66
CA ASN A 156 -7.17 -24.42 -15.44
C ASN A 156 -7.27 -24.91 -13.98
N ARG A 157 -6.98 -24.03 -13.02
CA ARG A 157 -7.15 -24.33 -11.59
C ARG A 157 -8.48 -23.79 -11.13
N HIS A 158 -9.21 -24.60 -10.36
CA HIS A 158 -10.40 -24.16 -9.66
C HIS A 158 -10.12 -22.85 -8.92
N VAL A 159 -11.04 -21.88 -9.02
CA VAL A 159 -11.03 -20.70 -8.17
C VAL A 159 -10.94 -21.16 -6.70
N PRO A 160 -10.08 -20.54 -5.88
CA PRO A 160 -9.96 -20.92 -4.48
C PRO A 160 -11.32 -20.93 -3.79
N SER A 161 -11.57 -21.96 -2.97
CA SER A 161 -12.89 -22.18 -2.35
C SER A 161 -13.42 -20.97 -1.59
N TRP A 162 -12.55 -20.17 -0.98
CA TRP A 162 -12.94 -18.96 -0.25
C TRP A 162 -13.57 -17.86 -1.12
N VAL A 163 -13.23 -17.79 -2.42
CA VAL A 163 -13.87 -16.87 -3.38
C VAL A 163 -15.31 -17.32 -3.63
N ASN A 164 -15.51 -18.63 -3.80
CA ASN A 164 -16.83 -19.22 -4.02
C ASN A 164 -17.71 -19.21 -2.77
N GLN A 165 -17.10 -19.34 -1.59
CA GLN A 165 -17.80 -19.40 -0.30
C GLN A 165 -18.37 -18.05 0.16
N ARG A 166 -18.00 -16.93 -0.49
CA ARG A 166 -18.45 -15.55 -0.15
C ARG A 166 -18.44 -15.25 1.36
N ARG A 167 -17.44 -15.80 2.06
CA ARG A 167 -17.39 -15.78 3.52
C ARG A 167 -16.96 -14.42 4.08
N TRP A 168 -16.27 -13.61 3.28
CA TRP A 168 -15.64 -12.37 3.70
C TRP A 168 -16.12 -11.18 2.90
N GLY A 169 -16.31 -10.06 3.60
CA GLY A 169 -16.47 -8.74 3.01
C GLY A 169 -15.12 -8.03 2.86
N LEU A 170 -15.16 -6.82 2.33
CA LEU A 170 -13.99 -5.97 2.12
C LEU A 170 -14.08 -4.71 2.97
N GLN A 171 -13.16 -4.54 3.92
CA GLN A 171 -12.98 -3.28 4.64
C GLN A 171 -11.88 -2.46 3.97
N LEU A 172 -12.19 -1.23 3.59
CA LEU A 172 -11.19 -0.24 3.20
C LEU A 172 -10.67 0.48 4.42
N VAL A 173 -9.36 0.63 4.51
CA VAL A 173 -8.67 1.36 5.58
C VAL A 173 -7.77 2.41 4.94
N GLY A 174 -7.99 3.65 5.32
CA GLY A 174 -7.18 4.80 4.93
C GLY A 174 -6.09 5.05 5.97
N ALA A 175 -4.90 5.40 5.51
CA ALA A 175 -3.70 5.53 6.31
C ALA A 175 -2.87 6.75 5.90
N MET A 176 -2.25 7.37 6.90
CA MET A 176 -1.42 8.58 6.77
C MET A 176 -2.24 9.78 6.31
N SER A 177 -2.56 10.66 7.25
CA SER A 177 -3.18 11.95 7.00
C SER A 177 -2.31 12.82 6.09
N ALA A 178 -2.96 13.56 5.21
CA ALA A 178 -2.32 14.37 4.20
C ALA A 178 -3.09 15.66 3.94
N ASP A 179 -2.44 16.63 3.31
CA ASP A 179 -3.07 17.91 3.01
C ASP A 179 -3.99 17.76 1.80
N PRO A 180 -5.23 18.30 1.85
CA PRO A 180 -6.16 18.22 0.72
C PRO A 180 -5.63 18.83 -0.59
N ALA A 181 -4.69 19.78 -0.50
CA ALA A 181 -4.09 20.44 -1.65
C ALA A 181 -3.14 19.52 -2.46
N GLU A 182 -2.65 18.43 -1.87
CA GLU A 182 -1.78 17.48 -2.58
C GLU A 182 -2.56 16.56 -3.54
N PHE A 183 -3.89 16.48 -3.40
CA PHE A 183 -4.72 15.47 -4.07
C PHE A 183 -5.78 16.09 -4.97
N THR A 184 -6.34 15.26 -5.85
CA THR A 184 -7.46 15.67 -6.70
C THR A 184 -8.74 15.85 -5.86
N PRO A 185 -9.65 16.75 -6.28
CA PRO A 185 -10.94 16.93 -5.58
C PRO A 185 -11.76 15.64 -5.46
N GLU A 186 -11.70 14.77 -6.47
CA GLU A 186 -12.35 13.45 -6.46
C GLU A 186 -11.81 12.55 -5.34
N TRP A 187 -10.49 12.54 -5.16
CA TRP A 187 -9.85 11.77 -4.10
C TRP A 187 -10.25 12.32 -2.73
N CYS A 188 -10.20 13.64 -2.56
CA CYS A 188 -10.62 14.31 -1.32
C CYS A 188 -12.11 14.06 -1.01
N GLY A 189 -12.98 14.05 -2.02
CA GLY A 189 -14.42 13.83 -1.89
C GLY A 189 -14.78 12.49 -1.21
N LEU A 190 -13.96 11.44 -1.41
CA LEU A 190 -14.14 10.15 -0.73
C LEU A 190 -14.08 10.29 0.79
N PHE A 191 -13.19 11.15 1.30
CA PHE A 191 -12.97 11.32 2.75
C PHE A 191 -13.88 12.39 3.34
N THR A 192 -14.19 13.45 2.58
CA THR A 192 -15.16 14.49 2.98
C THR A 192 -16.52 13.87 3.30
N SER A 193 -16.97 12.89 2.52
CA SER A 193 -18.25 12.18 2.77
C SER A 193 -18.28 11.44 4.11
N LEU A 194 -17.11 11.06 4.63
CA LEU A 194 -16.95 10.32 5.88
C LEU A 194 -16.61 11.24 7.07
N GLY A 195 -16.32 12.52 6.82
CA GLY A 195 -15.79 13.43 7.83
C GLY A 195 -14.41 12.99 8.33
N ILE A 196 -13.53 12.52 7.43
CA ILE A 196 -12.15 12.11 7.75
C ILE A 196 -11.19 12.98 6.90
N PRO A 197 -9.97 13.30 7.38
CA PRO A 197 -8.97 13.92 6.53
C PRO A 197 -8.55 13.01 5.36
N PRO A 198 -8.11 13.59 4.22
CA PRO A 198 -7.65 12.79 3.11
C PRO A 198 -6.41 11.96 3.51
N LYS A 199 -6.41 10.70 3.09
CA LYS A 199 -5.35 9.74 3.41
C LYS A 199 -4.49 9.46 2.18
N ARG A 200 -3.16 9.35 2.38
CA ARG A 200 -2.20 9.05 1.29
C ARG A 200 -2.35 7.63 0.78
N LYS A 201 -2.66 6.68 1.65
CA LYS A 201 -2.75 5.26 1.28
C LYS A 201 -4.07 4.66 1.71
N ILE A 202 -4.77 4.03 0.76
CA ILE A 202 -5.89 3.14 1.04
C ILE A 202 -5.42 1.70 0.82
N SER A 203 -5.74 0.84 1.78
CA SER A 203 -5.53 -0.60 1.71
C SER A 203 -6.85 -1.32 1.95
N ARG A 204 -6.95 -2.55 1.47
CA ARG A 204 -8.15 -3.37 1.56
C ARG A 204 -7.87 -4.60 2.40
N PHE A 205 -8.79 -4.92 3.29
CA PHE A 205 -8.72 -6.08 4.17
C PHE A 205 -9.94 -6.96 3.94
N LEU A 206 -9.72 -8.26 3.87
CA LEU A 206 -10.80 -9.25 3.93
C LEU A 206 -11.21 -9.41 5.39
N VAL A 207 -12.49 -9.17 5.66
CA VAL A 207 -13.06 -9.09 7.01
C VAL A 207 -14.38 -9.87 7.06
N SER A 208 -14.62 -10.60 8.13
CA SER A 208 -15.92 -11.25 8.36
C SER A 208 -17.01 -10.19 8.58
N PRO A 209 -18.27 -10.41 8.14
CA PRO A 209 -19.37 -9.47 8.39
C PRO A 209 -19.53 -9.09 9.86
N ASP A 210 -19.19 -9.99 10.78
CA ASP A 210 -19.23 -9.78 12.22
C ASP A 210 -18.16 -8.83 12.77
N ALA A 211 -17.06 -8.64 12.03
CA ALA A 211 -15.95 -7.79 12.42
C ALA A 211 -15.85 -6.53 11.53
N ALA A 212 -16.92 -6.22 10.79
CA ALA A 212 -17.00 -5.02 9.98
C ALA A 212 -17.02 -3.78 10.89
N LEU A 213 -16.22 -2.78 10.52
CA LEU A 213 -16.15 -1.53 11.25
C LEU A 213 -16.92 -0.45 10.53
N GLU A 214 -17.54 0.41 11.32
CA GLU A 214 -18.25 1.57 10.79
C GLU A 214 -17.25 2.54 10.11
N PRO A 215 -17.69 3.22 9.04
CA PRO A 215 -16.87 4.23 8.41
C PRO A 215 -16.59 5.38 9.38
N GLY A 216 -15.34 5.82 9.47
CA GLY A 216 -14.91 6.87 10.39
C GLY A 216 -14.21 6.37 11.65
N THR A 217 -14.26 5.06 11.95
CA THR A 217 -13.62 4.54 13.18
C THR A 217 -12.09 4.70 13.12
N PRO A 218 -11.47 5.40 14.10
CA PRO A 218 -10.02 5.51 14.17
C PRO A 218 -9.41 4.18 14.62
N LEU A 219 -8.30 3.79 13.99
CA LEU A 219 -7.60 2.54 14.27
C LEU A 219 -6.22 2.81 14.88
N THR A 220 -6.01 2.36 16.11
CA THR A 220 -4.77 2.56 16.87
C THR A 220 -3.94 1.28 16.94
N ILE A 221 -2.68 1.41 17.38
CA ILE A 221 -1.76 0.27 17.53
C ILE A 221 -2.26 -0.77 18.55
N ASN A 222 -3.11 -0.36 19.49
CA ASN A 222 -3.70 -1.21 20.52
C ASN A 222 -4.65 -2.26 19.94
N HIS A 223 -4.89 -2.22 18.63
CA HIS A 223 -5.49 -3.32 17.90
C HIS A 223 -4.69 -4.63 18.02
N PHE A 224 -3.38 -4.55 18.21
CA PHE A 224 -2.47 -5.69 18.32
C PHE A 224 -1.99 -5.87 19.76
N ARG A 225 -1.83 -7.13 20.19
CA ARG A 225 -1.21 -7.46 21.46
C ARG A 225 0.18 -8.05 21.28
N VAL A 226 0.97 -7.97 22.34
CA VAL A 226 2.29 -8.61 22.38
C VAL A 226 2.11 -10.12 22.41
N GLY A 227 2.84 -10.84 21.54
CA GLY A 227 2.74 -12.29 21.37
C GLY A 227 1.87 -12.71 20.18
N ASP A 228 1.14 -11.77 19.59
CA ASP A 228 0.37 -12.03 18.37
C ASP A 228 1.28 -12.23 17.15
N TYR A 229 0.89 -13.16 16.27
CA TYR A 229 1.52 -13.36 14.96
C TYR A 229 0.84 -12.50 13.89
N ILE A 230 1.65 -11.90 13.01
CA ILE A 230 1.20 -10.88 12.05
C ILE A 230 1.68 -11.22 10.65
N ASP A 231 0.76 -11.26 9.69
CA ASP A 231 1.12 -11.30 8.27
C ASP A 231 1.38 -9.88 7.78
N VAL A 232 2.58 -9.62 7.26
CA VAL A 232 3.01 -8.28 6.84
C VAL A 232 3.14 -8.23 5.32
N THR A 233 2.31 -7.43 4.65
CA THR A 233 2.39 -7.25 3.18
C THR A 233 2.98 -5.89 2.81
N ALA A 234 3.98 -5.86 1.93
CA ALA A 234 4.54 -4.63 1.38
C ALA A 234 5.16 -4.81 -0.01
N ARG A 235 5.46 -3.69 -0.66
CA ARG A 235 6.21 -3.70 -1.93
C ARG A 235 7.67 -4.05 -1.66
N THR A 236 8.21 -5.00 -2.41
CA THR A 236 9.63 -5.33 -2.39
C THR A 236 10.48 -4.18 -2.96
N ILE A 237 11.75 -4.15 -2.55
CA ILE A 237 12.71 -3.16 -3.05
C ILE A 237 12.83 -3.30 -4.57
N ASN A 238 12.73 -2.18 -5.29
CA ASN A 238 12.93 -2.16 -6.73
C ASN A 238 14.43 -2.33 -7.04
N ARG A 239 14.80 -3.42 -7.73
CA ARG A 239 16.17 -3.67 -8.18
C ARG A 239 16.36 -3.32 -9.66
N GLY A 240 15.34 -2.80 -10.35
CA GLY A 240 15.40 -2.48 -11.77
C GLY A 240 15.41 -3.72 -12.66
N PHE A 241 15.98 -3.59 -13.87
CA PHE A 241 16.15 -4.72 -14.79
C PHE A 241 17.34 -5.57 -14.34
N GLN A 242 17.07 -6.84 -14.05
CA GLN A 242 18.07 -7.78 -13.54
C GLN A 242 18.26 -8.96 -14.49
N GLY A 243 19.52 -9.40 -14.60
CA GLY A 243 19.89 -10.61 -15.33
C GLY A 243 19.45 -11.88 -14.61
N VAL A 244 19.57 -13.01 -15.28
CA VAL A 244 19.08 -14.31 -14.78
C VAL A 244 19.76 -14.80 -13.50
N ILE A 245 21.02 -14.45 -13.29
CA ILE A 245 21.79 -14.83 -12.09
C ILE A 245 21.20 -14.13 -10.87
N GLU A 246 21.07 -12.80 -10.90
CA GLU A 246 20.57 -12.01 -9.76
C GLU A 246 19.07 -12.23 -9.51
N ARG A 247 18.29 -12.48 -10.57
CA ARG A 247 16.83 -12.61 -10.48
C ARG A 247 16.40 -14.02 -10.06
N TRP A 248 17.06 -15.06 -10.57
CA TRP A 248 16.64 -16.46 -10.42
C TRP A 248 17.70 -17.35 -9.75
N GLY A 249 18.88 -16.84 -9.44
CA GLY A 249 19.96 -17.61 -8.82
C GLY A 249 20.61 -18.64 -9.76
N MET A 250 20.54 -18.44 -11.09
CA MET A 250 21.19 -19.34 -12.04
C MET A 250 22.73 -19.30 -11.92
N SER A 251 23.40 -20.42 -12.14
CA SER A 251 24.86 -20.56 -11.92
C SER A 251 25.75 -19.86 -12.95
N GLY A 252 25.21 -19.54 -14.14
CA GLY A 252 26.00 -19.00 -15.25
C GLY A 252 26.97 -20.02 -15.87
N GLY A 253 27.87 -19.53 -16.73
CA GLY A 253 28.90 -20.34 -17.39
C GLY A 253 30.25 -20.30 -16.66
N PRO A 254 31.16 -21.26 -16.92
CA PRO A 254 32.49 -21.26 -16.31
C PRO A 254 33.27 -19.99 -16.67
N ALA A 255 34.10 -19.52 -15.73
CA ALA A 255 34.96 -18.35 -15.90
C ALA A 255 36.26 -18.67 -16.68
N ALA A 256 36.76 -19.91 -16.55
CA ALA A 256 37.99 -20.38 -17.18
C ALA A 256 37.71 -21.35 -18.35
N HIS A 257 38.78 -21.92 -18.93
CA HIS A 257 38.75 -22.94 -20.00
C HIS A 257 38.10 -22.48 -21.32
N GLY A 258 38.39 -21.26 -21.77
CA GLY A 258 38.01 -20.79 -23.11
C GLY A 258 36.54 -20.38 -23.29
N SER A 259 35.77 -20.31 -22.21
CA SER A 259 34.38 -19.82 -22.22
C SER A 259 34.31 -18.40 -22.79
N THR A 260 33.69 -18.23 -23.96
CA THR A 260 33.66 -16.95 -24.67
C THR A 260 32.29 -16.28 -24.52
N LYS A 261 32.24 -15.13 -23.85
CA LYS A 261 31.04 -14.25 -23.70
C LYS A 261 29.79 -14.94 -23.11
N PHE A 262 29.94 -16.10 -22.45
CA PHE A 262 28.82 -16.90 -21.93
C PHE A 262 28.66 -16.86 -20.40
N HIS A 263 29.59 -16.25 -19.65
CA HIS A 263 29.65 -16.34 -18.18
C HIS A 263 28.34 -15.97 -17.46
N ARG A 264 27.57 -15.01 -17.97
CA ARG A 264 26.32 -14.53 -17.35
C ARG A 264 25.06 -14.74 -18.21
N ARG A 265 25.14 -15.59 -19.24
CA ARG A 265 24.01 -15.85 -20.13
C ARG A 265 23.08 -16.92 -19.55
N ILE A 266 21.86 -16.95 -20.07
CA ILE A 266 20.76 -17.83 -19.66
C ILE A 266 20.94 -19.32 -20.02
N GLY A 267 21.79 -19.62 -21.00
CA GLY A 267 21.93 -20.99 -21.52
C GLY A 267 20.76 -21.39 -22.43
N SER A 268 20.49 -22.69 -22.51
CA SER A 268 19.37 -23.21 -23.31
C SER A 268 18.04 -22.99 -22.60
N LEU A 269 17.03 -22.52 -23.35
CA LEU A 269 15.70 -22.20 -22.84
C LEU A 269 14.65 -23.29 -23.09
N ALA A 270 14.89 -24.19 -24.04
CA ALA A 270 13.95 -25.24 -24.44
C ALA A 270 14.67 -26.48 -24.98
N GLY A 271 14.01 -27.63 -24.87
CA GLY A 271 14.45 -28.88 -25.49
C GLY A 271 14.21 -28.89 -27.00
N ALA A 272 14.98 -29.73 -27.71
CA ALA A 272 14.79 -29.95 -29.14
C ALA A 272 13.38 -30.53 -29.42
N GLY A 273 12.69 -30.00 -30.43
CA GLY A 273 11.32 -30.37 -30.80
C GLY A 273 10.23 -29.41 -30.32
N VAL A 274 10.55 -28.43 -29.47
CA VAL A 274 9.61 -27.38 -29.04
C VAL A 274 9.86 -26.10 -29.83
N SER A 275 9.02 -25.83 -30.84
CA SER A 275 9.19 -24.69 -31.76
C SER A 275 8.77 -23.33 -31.18
N ARG A 276 8.21 -23.29 -29.96
CA ARG A 276 7.73 -22.06 -29.32
C ARG A 276 8.09 -22.07 -27.85
N LEU A 277 8.66 -20.96 -27.36
CA LEU A 277 8.86 -20.76 -25.94
C LEU A 277 7.50 -20.54 -25.27
N LEU A 278 7.21 -21.31 -24.22
CA LEU A 278 6.06 -21.10 -23.34
C LEU A 278 6.34 -19.92 -22.38
N LEU A 279 6.58 -18.74 -22.97
CA LEU A 279 6.89 -17.48 -22.31
C LEU A 279 5.88 -17.10 -21.22
N VAL A 280 4.63 -17.55 -21.36
CA VAL A 280 3.52 -17.15 -20.48
C VAL A 280 3.43 -18.01 -19.21
N ILE A 281 4.00 -19.22 -19.18
CA ILE A 281 3.65 -20.19 -18.13
C ILE A 281 4.77 -20.42 -17.12
N ARG A 282 6.07 -20.38 -17.48
CA ARG A 282 7.15 -20.78 -16.54
C ARG A 282 8.59 -20.45 -16.96
N THR A 283 8.84 -19.83 -18.11
CA THR A 283 10.23 -19.60 -18.56
C THR A 283 10.88 -18.46 -17.77
N PHE A 284 11.95 -18.78 -17.04
CA PHE A 284 12.69 -17.81 -16.23
C PHE A 284 13.67 -17.00 -17.07
N CYS A 285 13.30 -15.77 -17.42
CA CYS A 285 14.15 -14.85 -18.18
C CYS A 285 14.62 -13.65 -17.36
N GLU A 286 15.62 -12.93 -17.86
CA GLU A 286 15.99 -11.59 -17.39
C GLU A 286 14.81 -10.62 -17.49
N GLY A 287 14.81 -9.59 -16.65
CA GLY A 287 13.68 -8.65 -16.61
C GLY A 287 13.60 -7.86 -15.32
N LEU A 288 12.52 -7.09 -15.19
CA LEU A 288 12.25 -6.29 -13.99
C LEU A 288 12.15 -7.19 -12.75
N CYS A 289 12.92 -6.82 -11.73
CA CYS A 289 12.99 -7.50 -10.44
C CYS A 289 12.61 -6.53 -9.32
N GLY A 290 11.68 -6.97 -8.47
CA GLY A 290 11.19 -6.18 -7.34
C GLY A 290 10.01 -5.27 -7.69
N TYR A 291 9.69 -4.36 -6.77
CA TYR A 291 8.51 -3.48 -6.84
C TYR A 291 7.16 -4.22 -6.92
N LEU A 292 7.13 -5.47 -6.46
CA LEU A 292 5.93 -6.31 -6.35
C LEU A 292 5.51 -6.44 -4.89
N TYR A 293 4.23 -6.67 -4.64
CA TYR A 293 3.77 -6.97 -3.29
C TYR A 293 4.23 -8.37 -2.88
N ALA A 294 4.84 -8.47 -1.70
CA ALA A 294 5.18 -9.73 -1.05
C ALA A 294 4.54 -9.76 0.34
N VAL A 295 4.12 -10.95 0.74
CA VAL A 295 3.66 -11.27 2.10
C VAL A 295 4.87 -11.83 2.84
N TYR A 296 5.10 -11.33 4.04
CA TYR A 296 6.10 -11.80 4.98
C TYR A 296 5.36 -12.39 6.17
N ASP A 297 5.68 -13.64 6.48
CA ASP A 297 5.16 -14.40 7.62
C ASP A 297 6.19 -14.39 8.78
#